data_AF-A0A9P5J810-F1
#
_entry.id   AF-A0A9P5J810-F1
#
_cell.length_a   1.000
_cell.length_b   1.000
_cell.length_c   1.000
_cell.angle_alpha   90.00
_cell.angle_beta   90.00
_cell.angle_gamma   90.00
#
_symmetry.space_group_name_H-M   'P 1'
#
loop_
_entity.id
_entity.type
_entity.pdbx_description
1 polymer ?
#
loop_
_entity_poly.entity_id
_entity_poly.type
_entity_poly.pdbx_seq_one_letter_code
_entity_poly.pdbx_strand_id
1 'polypeptide(L)'
;MKLPHPSNSFGMLGQELSSDMDRVTQLQDAIEQLFTIMSESIKYLSTASSSVQVNPDIPITKKDPLSVDPEEFETNKQLMVEDLMAKAKAIGFLIDSLPVAESEEDQVARLKVLEGQLQEANDEYRRALERAKALHARISERLRIMLDGGGSA
;
A
#
# COMPACT_ATOMS: atom_id res chain seq x y z
N MET A 1 -18.05 0.61 30.47
CA MET A 1 -17.04 1.21 29.57
C MET A 1 -17.44 0.79 28.16
N LYS A 2 -17.84 1.75 27.33
CA LYS A 2 -18.51 1.48 26.03
C LYS A 2 -17.42 1.32 24.96
N LEU A 3 -17.30 0.11 24.41
CA LEU A 3 -16.37 -0.21 23.33
C LEU A 3 -16.80 0.56 22.06
N PRO A 4 -15.87 1.18 21.31
CA PRO A 4 -16.20 1.80 20.03
C PRO A 4 -16.41 0.70 18.97
N HIS A 5 -17.45 0.87 18.16
CA HIS A 5 -17.71 0.04 16.98
C HIS A 5 -16.53 0.14 15.99
N PRO A 6 -16.12 -0.96 15.33
CA PRO A 6 -15.23 -0.86 14.18
C PRO A 6 -16.03 -0.28 13.02
N SER A 7 -15.91 1.03 12.83
CA SER A 7 -16.32 1.69 11.61
C SER A 7 -15.63 1.04 10.43
N ASN A 8 -16.43 0.78 9.40
CA ASN A 8 -16.13 0.12 8.14
C ASN A 8 -15.20 0.96 7.23
N SER A 9 -14.11 1.49 7.77
CA SER A 9 -13.19 2.43 7.12
C SER A 9 -11.96 1.79 6.47
N PHE A 10 -11.83 0.46 6.54
CA PHE A 10 -10.70 -0.26 5.92
C PHE A 10 -10.88 -0.50 4.41
N GLY A 11 -12.11 -0.42 3.90
CA GLY A 11 -12.42 -0.71 2.49
C GLY A 11 -12.07 0.40 1.49
N MET A 12 -11.88 1.66 1.94
CA MET A 12 -11.59 2.78 1.04
C MET A 12 -10.11 3.16 0.95
N LEU A 13 -9.25 2.69 1.86
CA LEU A 13 -7.82 3.01 1.84
C LEU A 13 -6.99 2.07 0.95
N GLY A 14 -7.50 0.88 0.61
CA GLY A 14 -6.77 -0.09 -0.22
C GLY A 14 -6.72 0.28 -1.71
N GLN A 15 -7.64 1.12 -2.19
CA GLN A 15 -7.79 1.36 -3.64
C GLN A 15 -7.05 2.62 -4.12
N GLU A 16 -6.83 3.60 -3.25
CA GLU A 16 -6.13 4.85 -3.60
C GLU A 16 -4.60 4.76 -3.34
N LEU A 17 -4.16 3.95 -2.37
CA LEU A 17 -2.73 3.79 -2.03
C LEU A 17 -2.01 2.70 -2.86
N SER A 18 -2.75 1.87 -3.61
CA SER A 18 -2.19 0.74 -4.37
C SER A 18 -1.52 1.14 -5.69
N SER A 19 -1.60 2.42 -6.10
CA SER A 19 -1.01 2.87 -7.37
C SER A 19 0.39 3.50 -7.25
N ASP A 20 0.84 3.84 -6.03
CA ASP A 20 2.00 4.74 -5.85
C ASP A 20 3.21 4.12 -5.15
N MET A 21 3.04 3.01 -4.40
CA MET A 21 4.17 2.34 -3.75
C MET A 21 4.70 1.20 -4.62
N ASP A 22 6.01 1.16 -4.84
CA ASP A 22 6.66 0.09 -5.60
C ASP A 22 6.42 -1.29 -4.94
N ARG A 23 6.17 -2.32 -5.75
CA ARG A 23 5.81 -3.66 -5.25
C ARG A 23 6.96 -4.31 -4.47
N VAL A 24 8.21 -3.96 -4.78
CA VAL A 24 9.37 -4.44 -4.02
C VAL A 24 9.39 -3.78 -2.65
N THR A 25 9.11 -2.47 -2.57
CA THR A 25 8.97 -1.77 -1.28
C THR A 25 7.84 -2.35 -0.43
N GLN A 26 6.68 -2.64 -1.03
CA GLN A 26 5.57 -3.29 -0.31
C GLN A 26 5.95 -4.68 0.23
N LEU A 27 6.68 -5.46 -0.57
CA LEU A 27 7.17 -6.78 -0.14
C LEU A 27 8.18 -6.66 1.01
N GLN A 28 9.09 -5.69 0.93
CA GLN A 28 10.05 -5.41 1.99
C GLN A 28 9.34 -5.10 3.30
N ASP A 29 8.39 -4.15 3.29
CA ASP A 29 7.63 -3.77 4.47
C ASP A 29 6.85 -4.95 5.07
N ALA A 30 6.25 -5.79 4.21
CA ALA A 30 5.52 -6.97 4.64
C ALA A 30 6.44 -8.00 5.35
N ILE A 31 7.66 -8.19 4.85
CA ILE A 31 8.67 -9.06 5.47
C ILE A 31 9.14 -8.49 6.82
N GLU A 32 9.42 -7.18 6.89
CA GLU A 32 9.82 -6.52 8.14
C GLU A 32 8.74 -6.61 9.22
N GLN A 33 7.47 -6.42 8.82
CA GLN A 33 6.33 -6.61 9.71
C GLN A 33 6.21 -8.06 10.19
N LEU A 34 6.41 -9.05 9.31
CA LEU A 34 6.41 -10.46 9.70
C LEU A 34 7.47 -10.76 10.77
N PHE A 35 8.69 -10.26 10.59
CA PHE A 35 9.77 -10.41 11.58
C PHE A 35 9.44 -9.73 12.90
N THR A 36 8.87 -8.53 12.85
CA THR A 36 8.45 -7.79 14.04
C THR A 36 7.44 -8.60 14.83
N ILE A 37 6.39 -9.10 14.17
CA ILE A 37 5.34 -9.90 14.80
C ILE A 37 5.90 -11.20 15.35
N MET A 38 6.78 -11.90 14.65
CA MET A 38 7.45 -13.10 15.19
C MET A 38 8.24 -12.79 16.46
N SER A 39 8.99 -11.69 16.47
CA SER A 39 9.80 -11.30 17.64
C SER A 39 8.92 -10.93 18.84
N GLU A 40 7.84 -10.20 18.61
CA GLU A 40 6.86 -9.83 19.64
C GLU A 40 6.09 -11.06 20.13
N SER A 41 5.81 -12.00 19.22
CA SER A 41 5.18 -13.27 19.53
C SER A 41 6.01 -14.11 20.48
N ILE A 42 7.31 -14.25 20.20
CA ILE A 42 8.24 -15.00 21.06
C ILE A 42 8.36 -14.30 22.42
N LYS A 43 8.47 -12.97 22.45
CA LYS A 43 8.50 -12.19 23.70
C LYS A 43 7.23 -12.43 24.51
N TYR A 44 6.06 -12.32 23.89
CA TYR A 44 4.77 -12.57 24.52
C TYR A 44 4.69 -13.98 25.10
N LEU A 45 5.00 -15.00 24.29
CA LEU A 45 5.00 -16.40 24.75
C LEU A 45 5.94 -16.62 25.93
N SER A 46 7.11 -15.98 25.94
CA SER A 46 8.11 -16.13 27.00
C SER A 46 7.74 -15.42 28.30
N THR A 47 7.02 -14.30 28.26
CA THR A 47 6.69 -13.50 29.46
C THR A 47 5.28 -13.78 29.98
N ALA A 48 4.35 -14.18 29.10
CA ALA A 48 2.97 -14.45 29.47
C ALA A 48 2.74 -15.92 29.91
N SER A 49 3.70 -16.83 29.66
CA SER A 49 3.58 -18.22 30.07
C SER A 49 3.58 -18.35 31.59
N SER A 50 2.53 -18.98 32.13
CA SER A 50 2.49 -19.35 33.54
C SER A 50 3.33 -20.61 33.80
N SER A 51 3.96 -20.68 34.98
CA SER A 51 4.66 -21.89 35.43
C SER A 51 3.66 -23.03 35.60
N VAL A 52 3.88 -24.15 34.91
CA VAL A 52 3.07 -25.37 35.08
C VAL A 52 3.52 -26.12 36.34
N GLN A 53 2.57 -26.53 37.18
CA GLN A 53 2.87 -27.31 38.37
C GLN A 53 3.25 -28.74 37.96
N VAL A 54 4.55 -29.07 38.08
CA VAL A 54 5.08 -30.39 37.71
C VAL A 54 4.92 -31.41 38.84
N ASN A 55 4.85 -30.95 40.09
CA ASN A 55 4.63 -31.80 41.26
C ASN A 55 3.47 -31.25 42.12
N PRO A 56 2.39 -32.03 42.37
CA PRO A 56 1.25 -31.60 43.17
C PRO A 56 1.61 -31.30 44.64
N ASP A 57 2.68 -31.87 45.17
CA ASP A 57 3.12 -31.66 46.57
C ASP A 57 3.91 -30.36 46.76
N ILE A 58 4.33 -29.70 45.68
CA ILE A 58 5.07 -28.44 45.72
C ILE A 58 4.18 -27.33 45.13
N PRO A 59 3.57 -26.47 45.98
CA PRO A 59 2.75 -25.38 45.50
C PRO A 59 3.59 -24.34 44.75
N ILE A 60 3.09 -23.87 43.59
CA ILE A 60 3.73 -22.81 42.80
C ILE A 60 3.80 -21.54 43.67
N THR A 61 5.00 -21.18 44.08
CA THR A 61 5.24 -20.14 45.10
C THR A 61 5.45 -18.74 44.51
N LYS A 62 5.59 -18.62 43.17
CA LYS A 62 5.68 -17.35 42.45
C LYS A 62 4.96 -17.46 41.10
N LYS A 63 3.86 -16.72 40.94
CA LYS A 63 3.32 -16.40 39.62
C LYS A 63 4.12 -15.24 39.05
N ASP A 64 4.45 -15.30 37.76
CA ASP A 64 5.05 -14.16 37.08
C ASP A 64 4.01 -13.02 37.07
N PRO A 65 4.35 -11.78 37.48
CA PRO A 65 3.42 -10.65 37.42
C PRO A 65 2.89 -10.35 36.01
N LEU A 66 3.56 -10.83 34.94
CA LEU A 66 3.08 -10.74 33.55
C LEU A 66 2.35 -11.99 33.06
N SER A 67 2.20 -13.02 33.90
CA SER A 67 1.46 -14.23 33.52
C SER A 67 -0.02 -13.94 33.32
N VAL A 68 -0.55 -14.44 32.21
CA VAL A 68 -1.94 -14.23 31.80
C VAL A 68 -2.76 -15.48 32.17
N ASP A 69 -4.09 -15.35 32.25
CA ASP A 69 -4.96 -16.50 32.46
C ASP A 69 -4.75 -17.54 31.33
N PRO A 70 -4.75 -18.85 31.63
CA PRO A 70 -4.54 -19.89 30.61
C PRO A 70 -5.54 -19.83 29.45
N GLU A 71 -6.80 -19.46 29.68
CA GLU A 71 -7.81 -19.38 28.61
C GLU A 71 -7.54 -18.21 27.66
N GLU A 72 -7.17 -17.05 28.23
CA GLU A 72 -6.76 -15.86 27.48
C GLU A 72 -5.44 -16.11 26.73
N PHE A 73 -4.49 -16.83 27.34
CA PHE A 73 -3.23 -17.21 26.71
C PHE A 73 -3.44 -18.14 25.50
N GLU A 74 -4.30 -19.17 25.61
CA GLU A 74 -4.63 -20.04 24.47
C GLU A 74 -5.33 -19.28 23.34
N THR A 75 -6.26 -18.38 23.68
CA THR A 75 -6.96 -17.54 22.69
C THR A 75 -5.98 -16.63 21.95
N ASN A 76 -5.09 -15.96 22.67
CA ASN A 76 -4.09 -15.06 22.08
C ASN A 76 -3.10 -15.81 21.19
N LYS A 77 -2.71 -17.04 21.56
CA LYS A 77 -1.88 -17.90 20.69
C LYS A 77 -2.57 -18.22 19.38
N GLN A 78 -3.86 -18.55 19.39
CA GLN A 78 -4.60 -18.85 18.17
C GLN A 78 -4.69 -17.63 17.25
N LEU A 79 -5.00 -16.45 17.82
CA LEU A 79 -5.02 -15.18 17.07
C LEU A 79 -3.66 -14.85 16.45
N MET A 80 -2.56 -15.08 17.17
CA MET A 80 -1.20 -14.85 16.66
C MET A 80 -0.86 -15.80 15.51
N VAL A 81 -1.26 -17.07 15.58
CA VAL A 81 -1.06 -18.05 14.49
C VAL A 81 -1.87 -17.65 13.26
N GLU A 82 -3.12 -17.21 13.45
CA GLU A 82 -3.98 -16.75 12.36
C GLU A 82 -3.38 -15.52 11.65
N ASP A 83 -2.91 -14.53 12.41
CA ASP A 83 -2.27 -13.32 11.85
C ASP A 83 -0.96 -13.67 11.11
N LEU A 84 -0.13 -14.56 11.68
CA LEU A 84 1.10 -15.02 11.04
C LEU A 84 0.83 -15.72 9.70
N MET A 85 -0.19 -16.60 9.67
CA MET A 85 -0.59 -17.32 8.46
C MET A 85 -1.16 -16.39 7.40
N ALA A 86 -2.00 -15.43 7.80
CA ALA A 86 -2.55 -14.43 6.91
C ALA A 86 -1.44 -13.59 6.26
N LYS A 87 -0.45 -13.15 7.05
CA LYS A 87 0.70 -12.37 6.56
C LYS A 87 1.61 -13.18 5.65
N ALA A 88 1.89 -14.44 5.99
CA ALA A 88 2.67 -15.33 5.12
C ALA A 88 1.99 -15.53 3.76
N LYS A 89 0.66 -15.69 3.74
CA LYS A 89 -0.11 -15.80 2.49
C LYS A 89 -0.10 -14.50 1.69
N ALA A 90 -0.21 -13.35 2.35
CA ALA A 90 -0.11 -12.05 1.69
C ALA A 90 1.26 -11.83 1.03
N ILE A 91 2.34 -12.22 1.71
CA ILE A 91 3.71 -12.20 1.15
C ILE A 91 3.80 -13.11 -0.09
N GLY A 92 3.23 -14.32 -0.03
CA GLY A 92 3.19 -15.21 -1.20
C GLY A 92 2.50 -14.55 -2.41
N PHE A 93 1.36 -13.92 -2.18
CA PHE A 93 0.67 -13.17 -3.24
C PHE A 93 1.48 -11.99 -3.76
N LEU A 94 2.18 -11.26 -2.89
CA LEU A 94 3.05 -10.14 -3.30
C LEU A 94 4.20 -10.63 -4.18
N ILE A 95 4.82 -11.77 -3.83
CA ILE A 95 5.86 -12.41 -4.64
C ILE A 95 5.33 -12.78 -6.03
N ASP A 96 4.16 -13.43 -6.09
CA ASP A 96 3.52 -13.80 -7.37
C ASP A 96 3.14 -12.57 -8.21
N SER A 97 2.93 -11.42 -7.56
CA SER A 97 2.61 -10.16 -8.21
C SER A 97 3.85 -9.38 -8.68
N LEU A 98 5.07 -9.80 -8.36
CA LEU A 98 6.26 -9.07 -8.79
C LEU A 98 6.38 -9.10 -10.33
N PRO A 99 6.75 -7.98 -10.96
CA PRO A 99 7.00 -7.97 -12.40
C PRO A 99 8.16 -8.93 -12.71
N VAL A 100 8.03 -9.65 -13.83
CA VAL A 100 9.08 -10.57 -14.29
C VAL A 100 10.34 -9.75 -14.54
N ALA A 101 11.46 -10.20 -13.99
CA ALA A 101 12.76 -9.58 -14.23
C ALA A 101 13.10 -9.71 -15.73
N GLU A 102 13.13 -8.57 -16.42
CA GLU A 102 13.64 -8.46 -17.78
C GLU A 102 15.17 -8.32 -17.75
N SER A 103 15.84 -8.63 -18.86
CA SER A 103 17.25 -8.30 -18.99
C SER A 103 17.42 -6.78 -19.05
N GLU A 104 18.56 -6.27 -18.57
CA GLU A 104 18.86 -4.83 -18.66
C GLU A 104 18.84 -4.33 -20.10
N GLU A 105 19.27 -5.18 -21.05
CA GLU A 105 19.28 -4.87 -22.48
C GLU A 105 17.85 -4.67 -23.03
N ASP A 106 16.93 -5.58 -22.68
CA ASP A 106 15.52 -5.49 -23.08
C ASP A 106 14.83 -4.28 -22.44
N GLN A 107 15.13 -4.02 -21.16
CA GLN A 107 14.59 -2.87 -20.45
C GLN A 107 15.04 -1.54 -21.09
N VAL A 108 16.32 -1.43 -21.45
CA VAL A 108 16.87 -0.26 -22.16
C VAL A 108 16.26 -0.13 -23.55
N ALA A 109 16.09 -1.22 -24.28
CA ALA A 109 15.45 -1.20 -25.60
C ALA A 109 13.99 -0.70 -25.49
N ARG A 110 13.23 -1.20 -24.51
CA ARG A 110 11.85 -0.75 -24.26
C ARG A 110 11.78 0.73 -23.90
N LEU A 111 12.69 1.20 -23.04
CA LEU A 111 12.75 2.62 -22.65
C LEU A 111 13.01 3.53 -23.86
N LYS A 112 13.93 3.16 -24.76
CA LYS A 112 14.18 3.93 -25.99
C LYS A 112 12.96 4.02 -26.89
N VAL A 113 12.22 2.92 -27.05
CA VAL A 113 10.97 2.91 -27.83
C VAL A 113 9.95 3.85 -27.19
N LEU A 114 9.79 3.78 -25.87
CA LEU A 114 8.84 4.62 -25.14
C LEU A 114 9.20 6.10 -25.20
N GLU A 115 10.49 6.44 -25.12
CA GLU A 115 10.99 7.81 -25.29
C GLU A 115 10.65 8.36 -26.68
N GLY A 116 10.85 7.56 -27.74
CA GLY A 116 10.47 7.93 -29.10
C GLY A 116 8.97 8.19 -29.25
N GLN A 117 8.12 7.31 -28.69
CA GLN A 117 6.67 7.49 -28.68
C GLN A 117 6.25 8.75 -27.92
N LEU A 118 6.91 9.04 -26.79
CA LEU A 118 6.64 10.22 -25.98
C LEU A 118 7.03 11.52 -26.72
N GLN A 119 8.11 11.48 -27.48
CA GLN A 119 8.53 12.61 -28.31
C GLN A 119 7.52 12.88 -29.44
N GLU A 120 7.09 11.84 -30.15
CA GLU A 120 6.09 11.95 -31.21
C GLU A 120 4.76 12.49 -30.66
N ALA A 121 4.25 11.91 -29.57
CA ALA A 121 3.02 12.36 -28.92
C ALA A 121 3.12 13.83 -28.44
N ASN A 122 4.27 14.24 -27.90
CA ASN A 122 4.49 15.64 -27.49
C ASN A 122 4.51 16.60 -28.68
N ASP A 123 5.08 16.21 -29.82
CA ASP A 123 5.10 17.04 -31.01
C ASP A 123 3.72 17.18 -31.63
N GLU A 124 2.94 16.11 -31.65
CA GLU A 124 1.53 16.16 -32.05
C GLU A 124 0.72 17.07 -31.13
N TYR A 125 0.91 16.93 -29.80
CA TYR A 125 0.28 17.77 -28.80
C TYR A 125 0.61 19.26 -29.03
N ARG A 126 1.89 19.59 -29.25
CA ARG A 126 2.32 20.97 -29.55
C ARG A 126 1.66 21.49 -30.83
N ARG A 127 1.62 20.71 -31.90
CA ARG A 127 0.95 21.12 -33.16
C ARG A 127 -0.55 21.31 -32.98
N ALA A 128 -1.21 20.47 -32.19
CA ALA A 128 -2.63 20.64 -31.87
C ALA A 128 -2.87 21.91 -31.05
N LEU A 129 -2.02 22.16 -30.05
CA LEU A 129 -2.09 23.35 -29.20
C LEU A 129 -1.89 24.64 -30.01
N GLU A 130 -0.89 24.68 -30.89
CA GLU A 130 -0.66 25.86 -31.75
C GLU A 130 -1.82 26.12 -32.70
N ARG A 131 -2.43 25.07 -33.28
CA ARG A 131 -3.66 25.20 -34.08
C ARG A 131 -4.82 25.76 -33.27
N ALA A 132 -5.01 25.27 -32.04
CA ALA A 132 -6.06 25.74 -31.15
C ALA A 132 -5.86 27.21 -30.76
N LYS A 133 -4.64 27.61 -30.40
CA LYS A 133 -4.29 29.01 -30.10
C LYS A 133 -4.54 29.93 -31.30
N ALA A 134 -4.10 29.53 -32.49
CA ALA A 134 -4.29 30.30 -33.72
C ALA A 134 -5.78 30.49 -34.05
N LEU A 135 -6.59 29.42 -33.90
CA LEU A 135 -8.03 29.48 -34.09
C LEU A 135 -8.69 30.40 -33.05
N HIS A 136 -8.32 30.25 -31.78
CA HIS A 136 -8.81 31.10 -30.70
C HIS A 136 -8.52 32.57 -30.98
N ALA A 137 -7.27 32.92 -31.34
CA ALA A 137 -6.90 34.29 -31.69
C ALA A 137 -7.74 34.86 -32.85
N ARG A 138 -8.00 34.05 -33.90
CA ARG A 138 -8.86 34.46 -35.03
C ARG A 138 -10.30 34.70 -34.60
N ILE A 139 -10.86 33.84 -33.74
CA ILE A 139 -12.23 34.00 -33.22
C ILE A 139 -12.31 35.25 -32.33
N SER A 140 -11.36 35.43 -31.40
CA SER A 140 -11.30 36.61 -30.54
C SER A 140 -11.20 37.90 -31.32
N GLU A 141 -10.37 37.95 -32.36
CA GLU A 141 -10.25 39.12 -33.24
C GLU A 141 -11.55 39.40 -33.99
N ARG A 142 -12.20 38.36 -34.52
CA ARG A 142 -13.49 38.53 -35.22
C ARG A 142 -14.57 39.05 -34.28
N LEU A 143 -14.65 38.53 -33.06
CA LEU A 143 -15.58 39.00 -32.04
C LEU A 143 -15.30 40.46 -31.66
N ARG A 144 -14.02 40.83 -31.52
CA ARG A 144 -13.62 42.21 -31.23
C ARG A 144 -14.06 43.18 -32.34
N ILE A 145 -13.80 42.85 -33.61
CA ILE A 145 -14.24 43.66 -34.76
C ILE A 145 -15.77 43.81 -34.79
N MET A 146 -16.52 42.76 -34.47
CA MET A 146 -18.00 42.82 -34.41
C MET A 146 -18.49 43.71 -33.27
N LEU A 147 -17.83 43.70 -32.11
CA LEU A 147 -18.17 44.56 -30.97
C LEU A 147 -17.80 46.03 -31.24
N ASP A 148 -16.62 46.29 -31.82
CA ASP A 148 -16.16 47.65 -32.14
C ASP A 148 -16.96 48.27 -33.32
N GLY A 149 -17.35 47.45 -34.31
CA GLY A 149 -18.19 47.88 -35.44
C GLY A 149 -19.68 48.02 -35.12
N GLY A 150 -20.16 47.41 -34.03
CA GLY A 150 -21.52 47.56 -33.52
C GLY A 150 -21.73 48.78 -32.62
N GLY A 151 -20.67 49.52 -32.28
CA GLY A 151 -20.70 50.72 -31.42
C GLY A 151 -20.80 52.06 -32.17
N SER A 152 -20.95 52.06 -33.50
CA SER A 152 -21.24 53.24 -34.32
C SER A 152 -22.56 53.06 -35.06
N ALA A 153 -23.66 53.10 -34.33
CA ALA A 153 -25.01 53.36 -34.82
C ALA A 153 -25.78 54.14 -33.75
#